data_AF-A0C330-F1
#
_entry.id   AF-A0C330-F1
#
_cell.length_a   1.000
_cell.length_b   1.000
_cell.length_c   1.000
_cell.angle_alpha   90.00
_cell.angle_beta   90.00
_cell.angle_gamma   90.00
#
_symmetry.space_group_name_H-M   'P 1'
#
loop_
_entity.id
_entity.type
_entity.pdbx_description
1 polymer ?
#
loop_
_entity_poly.entity_id
_entity_poly.type
_entity_poly.pdbx_seq_one_letter_code
_entity_poly.pdbx_strand_id
1 'polypeptide(L)'
;MDIQVRYQNEQTTYNGVQSFDDLLQEIEKKYPLLTNFELSYQDEEGDTIQVSNTSDIIAITDLHKVIIQMEAQINQNKVQELEKAKKVEELRQKRLEEQKRKKLEELQKEMNKLQELSQEKLQTEQQYREQADQLNHLLIQLSQFQNQPLAEFKKVFYDSDIFDQIREKEQELLVLEDKKGFDTKLKAIQKDVQETFEKLFSKRTVQHQENYQKWLENKHKIQIVNQQIAQKEIEKQGKLQKLDDKLKKVQESVAKMKAELNVPQQIDDLF
;
A
#
# COMPACT_ATOMS: atom_id res chain seq x y z
N MET A 1 -15.36 69.34 20.01
CA MET A 1 -16.71 69.76 19.60
C MET A 1 -17.38 68.54 18.98
N ASP A 2 -18.69 68.35 19.17
CA ASP A 2 -19.41 67.24 18.55
C ASP A 2 -20.14 67.78 17.32
N ILE A 3 -19.85 67.21 16.14
CA ILE A 3 -20.31 67.74 14.87
C ILE A 3 -21.18 66.69 14.18
N GLN A 4 -22.39 67.07 13.81
CA GLN A 4 -23.30 66.23 13.04
C GLN A 4 -23.12 66.52 11.56
N VAL A 5 -22.67 65.50 10.82
CA VAL A 5 -22.51 65.58 9.37
C VAL A 5 -23.49 64.62 8.71
N ARG A 6 -24.26 65.12 7.75
CA ARG A 6 -25.12 64.34 6.88
C ARG A 6 -24.47 64.19 5.53
N TYR A 7 -24.25 62.95 5.11
CA TYR A 7 -23.87 62.60 3.76
C TYR A 7 -24.97 61.73 3.16
N GLN A 8 -25.57 62.18 2.05
CA GLN A 8 -26.75 61.55 1.48
C GLN A 8 -27.87 61.38 2.54
N ASN A 9 -28.28 60.15 2.85
CA ASN A 9 -29.32 59.82 3.83
C ASN A 9 -28.76 59.37 5.19
N GLU A 10 -27.43 59.36 5.37
CA GLU A 10 -26.80 58.94 6.63
C GLU A 10 -26.31 60.17 7.41
N GLN A 11 -26.72 60.26 8.67
CA GLN A 11 -26.26 61.28 9.60
C GLN A 11 -25.31 60.65 10.61
N THR A 12 -24.10 61.19 10.69
CA THR A 12 -23.02 60.71 11.57
C THR A 12 -22.63 61.81 12.52
N THR A 13 -22.53 61.48 13.81
CA THR A 13 -21.97 62.39 14.82
C THR A 13 -20.50 62.05 15.02
N TYR A 14 -19.63 63.00 14.71
CA TYR A 14 -18.20 62.92 15.00
C TYR A 14 -17.93 63.61 16.34
N ASN A 15 -17.56 62.83 17.34
CA ASN A 15 -17.37 63.32 18.71
C ASN A 15 -15.94 63.81 18.92
N GLY A 16 -15.78 64.88 19.69
CA GLY A 16 -14.45 65.34 20.12
C GLY A 16 -13.56 65.95 19.02
N VAL A 17 -14.14 66.39 17.91
CA VAL A 17 -13.42 67.05 16.80
C VAL A 17 -12.81 68.37 17.29
N GLN A 18 -11.52 68.59 17.06
CA GLN A 18 -10.78 69.77 17.54
C GLN A 18 -10.56 70.82 16.43
N SER A 19 -10.47 70.38 15.17
CA SER A 19 -10.27 71.24 14.01
C SER A 19 -11.04 70.75 12.78
N PHE A 20 -11.11 71.59 11.74
CA PHE A 20 -11.66 71.21 10.44
C PHE A 20 -10.87 70.07 9.78
N ASP A 21 -9.54 70.08 9.91
CA ASP A 21 -8.69 69.00 9.38
C ASP A 21 -8.95 67.67 10.12
N ASP A 22 -9.18 67.72 11.44
CA ASP A 22 -9.56 66.52 12.20
C ASP A 22 -10.92 65.97 11.74
N LEU A 23 -11.89 66.87 11.45
CA LEU A 23 -13.18 66.47 10.90
C LEU A 23 -13.00 65.77 9.55
N LEU A 24 -12.20 66.33 8.65
CA LEU A 24 -11.90 65.73 7.36
C LEU A 24 -11.22 64.37 7.51
N GLN A 25 -10.25 64.21 8.41
CA GLN A 25 -9.58 62.93 8.65
C GLN A 25 -10.53 61.86 9.17
N GLU A 26 -11.45 62.21 10.09
CA GLU A 26 -12.45 61.27 10.60
C GLU A 26 -13.47 60.88 9.51
N ILE A 27 -13.86 61.83 8.65
CA ILE A 27 -14.68 61.57 7.46
C ILE A 27 -13.93 60.65 6.49
N GLU A 28 -12.65 60.88 6.22
CA GLU A 28 -11.82 60.06 5.33
C GLU A 28 -11.62 58.63 5.84
N LYS A 29 -11.46 58.46 7.16
CA LYS A 29 -11.40 57.13 7.79
C LYS A 29 -12.70 56.35 7.59
N LYS A 30 -13.84 57.02 7.76
CA LYS A 30 -15.16 56.39 7.58
C LYS A 30 -15.49 56.13 6.12
N TYR A 31 -15.13 57.07 5.24
CA TYR A 31 -15.43 57.02 3.81
C TYR A 31 -14.16 57.07 2.96
N PRO A 32 -13.35 55.99 2.96
CA PRO A 32 -12.03 55.99 2.34
C PRO A 32 -12.04 56.11 0.81
N LEU A 33 -13.21 56.03 0.17
CA LEU A 33 -13.39 56.16 -1.28
C LEU A 33 -13.85 57.55 -1.71
N LEU A 34 -14.15 58.44 -0.78
CA LEU A 34 -14.58 59.81 -1.07
C LEU A 34 -13.37 60.74 -1.13
N THR A 35 -13.49 61.79 -1.94
CA THR A 35 -12.51 62.85 -2.18
C THR A 35 -13.25 64.15 -2.46
N ASN A 36 -12.56 65.29 -2.36
CA ASN A 36 -13.13 66.63 -2.60
C ASN A 36 -14.38 66.85 -1.73
N PHE A 37 -14.20 66.79 -0.42
CA PHE A 37 -15.27 67.04 0.55
C PHE A 37 -15.66 68.51 0.53
N GLU A 38 -16.93 68.79 0.32
CA GLU A 38 -17.54 70.11 0.46
C GLU A 38 -18.54 70.02 1.60
N LEU A 39 -18.33 70.84 2.63
CA LEU A 39 -19.19 70.90 3.81
C LEU A 39 -19.98 72.20 3.77
N SER A 40 -21.28 72.12 4.00
CA SER A 40 -22.17 73.28 4.08
C SER A 40 -23.26 73.10 5.12
N TYR A 41 -23.88 74.16 5.61
CA TYR A 41 -25.07 74.07 6.46
C TYR A 41 -26.06 75.17 6.10
N GLN A 42 -27.32 75.02 6.50
CA GLN A 42 -28.31 76.08 6.39
C GLN A 42 -28.39 76.84 7.72
N ASP A 43 -28.29 78.16 7.67
CA ASP A 43 -28.45 79.01 8.84
C ASP A 43 -29.92 79.27 9.20
N GLU A 44 -30.16 80.09 10.23
CA GLU A 44 -31.51 80.41 10.71
C GLU A 44 -32.32 81.25 9.71
N GLU A 45 -31.67 81.94 8.78
CA GLU A 45 -32.29 82.74 7.72
C GLU A 45 -32.59 81.90 6.46
N GLY A 46 -32.08 80.66 6.41
CA GLY A 46 -32.26 79.71 5.33
C GLY A 46 -31.15 79.77 4.27
N ASP A 47 -30.10 80.55 4.51
CA ASP A 47 -28.96 80.68 3.62
C ASP A 47 -28.01 79.48 3.77
N THR A 48 -27.45 79.02 2.64
CA THR A 48 -26.49 77.92 2.62
C THR A 48 -25.07 78.46 2.78
N ILE A 49 -24.44 78.14 3.90
CA ILE A 49 -23.09 78.60 4.27
C ILE A 49 -22.10 77.44 4.08
N GLN A 50 -21.02 77.69 3.34
CA GLN A 50 -19.93 76.74 3.17
C GLN A 50 -18.99 76.75 4.40
N VAL A 51 -18.64 75.56 4.87
CA VAL A 51 -17.67 75.34 5.95
C VAL A 51 -16.36 74.90 5.32
N SER A 52 -15.34 75.74 5.40
CA SER A 52 -14.06 75.55 4.74
C SER A 52 -12.87 75.50 5.71
N ASN A 53 -13.06 75.93 6.95
CA ASN A 53 -12.01 76.02 7.95
C ASN A 53 -12.58 75.91 9.39
N THR A 54 -11.68 75.82 10.37
CA THR A 54 -12.05 75.67 11.79
C THR A 54 -12.82 76.88 12.34
N SER A 55 -12.54 78.10 11.85
CA SER A 55 -13.25 79.31 12.28
C SER A 55 -14.71 79.30 11.82
N ASP A 56 -15.01 78.77 10.62
CA ASP A 56 -16.37 78.61 10.11
C ASP A 56 -17.19 77.67 11.00
N ILE A 57 -16.59 76.57 11.49
CA ILE A 57 -17.24 75.65 12.44
C ILE A 57 -17.54 76.35 13.77
N ILE A 58 -16.60 77.15 14.28
CA ILE A 58 -16.74 77.86 15.56
C ILE A 58 -17.79 78.98 15.45
N ALA A 59 -17.98 79.57 14.26
CA ALA A 59 -18.96 80.62 14.02
C ALA A 59 -20.42 80.14 14.03
N ILE A 60 -20.66 78.83 13.99
CA ILE A 60 -22.01 78.26 14.05
C ILE A 60 -22.58 78.41 15.46
N THR A 61 -23.58 79.28 15.61
CA THR A 61 -24.31 79.46 16.87
C THR A 61 -25.19 78.23 17.11
N ASP A 62 -25.20 77.67 18.32
CA ASP A 62 -25.91 76.41 18.64
C ASP A 62 -25.54 75.21 17.73
N LEU A 63 -24.23 74.96 17.53
CA LEU A 63 -23.68 73.84 16.73
C LEU A 63 -24.39 72.47 16.89
N HIS A 64 -24.92 72.17 18.08
CA HIS A 64 -25.64 70.92 18.37
C HIS A 64 -27.02 70.80 17.68
N LYS A 65 -27.58 71.90 17.19
CA LYS A 65 -28.85 71.96 16.43
C LYS A 65 -28.64 72.00 14.93
N VAL A 66 -27.40 72.18 14.47
CA VAL A 66 -27.04 72.31 13.06
C VAL A 66 -26.53 70.98 12.52
N ILE A 67 -26.97 70.64 11.31
CA ILE A 67 -26.52 69.45 10.58
C ILE A 67 -25.73 69.94 9.37
N ILE A 68 -24.43 69.68 9.36
CA ILE A 68 -23.56 69.99 8.22
C ILE A 68 -23.85 68.98 7.11
N GLN A 69 -24.30 69.45 5.96
CA GLN A 69 -24.43 68.67 4.73
C GLN A 69 -23.05 68.52 4.08
N MET A 70 -22.70 67.28 3.76
CA MET A 70 -21.49 66.95 3.02
C MET A 70 -21.85 66.56 1.59
N GLU A 71 -21.15 67.17 0.64
CA GLU A 71 -21.04 66.70 -0.73
C GLU A 71 -19.62 66.18 -0.95
N ALA A 72 -19.47 65.10 -1.71
CA ALA A 72 -18.16 64.52 -1.98
C ALA A 72 -18.19 63.76 -3.32
N GLN A 73 -17.03 63.66 -3.95
CA GLN A 73 -16.83 62.89 -5.16
C GLN A 73 -16.25 61.52 -4.84
N ILE A 74 -16.71 60.49 -5.55
CA ILE A 74 -16.07 59.16 -5.48
C ILE A 74 -14.72 59.23 -6.19
N ASN A 75 -13.67 58.80 -5.51
CA ASN A 75 -12.36 58.62 -6.07
C ASN A 75 -12.36 57.42 -7.03
N GLN A 76 -12.68 57.68 -8.29
CA GLN A 76 -12.76 56.66 -9.34
C GLN A 76 -11.43 55.90 -9.53
N ASN A 77 -10.28 56.55 -9.29
CA ASN A 77 -8.98 55.89 -9.38
C ASN A 77 -8.83 54.82 -8.28
N LYS A 78 -9.18 55.16 -7.02
CA LYS A 78 -9.11 54.22 -5.89
C LYS A 78 -10.11 53.07 -6.03
N VAL A 79 -11.28 53.32 -6.61
CA VAL A 79 -12.25 52.26 -6.96
C VAL A 79 -11.66 51.31 -8.01
N GLN A 80 -11.07 51.83 -9.10
CA GLN A 80 -10.42 51.01 -10.12
C GLN A 80 -9.22 50.22 -9.58
N GLU A 81 -8.43 50.79 -8.67
CA GLU A 81 -7.33 50.09 -7.99
C GLU A 81 -7.83 48.91 -7.14
N LEU A 82 -8.90 49.12 -6.38
CA LEU A 82 -9.52 48.04 -5.59
C LEU A 82 -10.14 46.95 -6.46
N GLU A 83 -10.78 47.31 -7.58
CA GLU A 83 -11.28 46.33 -8.54
C GLU A 83 -10.16 45.51 -9.19
N LYS A 84 -9.04 46.16 -9.56
CA LYS A 84 -7.84 45.48 -10.04
C LYS A 84 -7.28 44.53 -8.98
N ALA A 85 -7.15 44.99 -7.73
CA ALA A 85 -6.67 44.16 -6.63
C ALA A 85 -7.59 42.95 -6.36
N LYS A 86 -8.91 43.14 -6.36
CA LYS A 86 -9.89 42.04 -6.25
C LYS A 86 -9.73 41.01 -7.37
N LYS A 87 -9.62 41.46 -8.63
CA LYS A 87 -9.40 40.55 -9.77
C LYS A 87 -8.08 39.78 -9.67
N VAL A 88 -7.02 40.43 -9.20
CA VAL A 88 -5.72 39.78 -8.97
C VAL A 88 -5.83 38.72 -7.87
N GLU A 89 -6.54 39.01 -6.78
CA GLU A 89 -6.74 38.06 -5.68
C GLU A 89 -7.65 36.89 -6.10
N GLU A 90 -8.72 37.14 -6.85
CA GLU A 90 -9.55 36.07 -7.43
C GLU A 90 -8.76 35.14 -8.36
N LEU A 91 -7.89 35.70 -9.22
CA LEU A 91 -7.00 34.92 -10.08
C LEU A 91 -5.99 34.11 -9.25
N ARG A 92 -5.46 34.69 -8.18
CA ARG A 92 -4.57 34.00 -7.25
C ARG A 92 -5.28 32.83 -6.58
N GLN A 93 -6.50 33.03 -6.08
CA GLN A 93 -7.30 31.97 -5.44
C GLN A 93 -7.59 30.84 -6.42
N LYS A 94 -8.04 31.14 -7.65
CA LYS A 94 -8.26 30.13 -8.70
C LYS A 94 -7.00 29.32 -9.00
N ARG A 95 -5.83 29.96 -9.08
CA ARG A 95 -4.55 29.26 -9.30
C ARG A 95 -4.19 28.35 -8.13
N LEU A 96 -4.42 28.79 -6.89
CA LEU A 96 -4.18 27.98 -5.69
C LEU A 96 -5.11 26.76 -5.63
N GLU A 97 -6.40 26.94 -5.96
CA GLU A 97 -7.35 25.83 -6.07
C GLU A 97 -6.95 24.82 -7.14
N GLU A 98 -6.52 25.28 -8.31
CA GLU A 98 -6.05 24.39 -9.39
C GLU A 98 -4.79 23.62 -8.99
N GLN A 99 -3.83 24.29 -8.34
CA GLN A 99 -2.62 23.64 -7.81
C GLN A 99 -2.97 22.58 -6.75
N LYS A 100 -3.90 22.90 -5.83
CA LYS A 100 -4.38 21.96 -4.82
C LYS A 100 -5.06 20.76 -5.46
N ARG A 101 -5.91 20.97 -6.48
CA ARG A 101 -6.58 19.88 -7.21
C ARG A 101 -5.57 18.95 -7.89
N LYS A 102 -4.58 19.51 -8.61
CA LYS A 102 -3.53 18.71 -9.26
C LYS A 102 -2.74 17.86 -8.26
N LYS A 103 -2.35 18.44 -7.12
CA LYS A 103 -1.67 17.70 -6.05
C LYS A 103 -2.53 16.60 -5.43
N LEU A 104 -3.84 16.82 -5.28
CA LEU A 104 -4.77 15.79 -4.81
C LEU A 104 -4.91 14.63 -5.81
N GLU A 105 -4.98 14.93 -7.11
CA GLU A 105 -5.00 13.91 -8.16
C GLU A 105 -3.69 13.08 -8.19
N GLU A 106 -2.54 13.73 -8.01
CA GLU A 106 -1.24 13.04 -7.90
C GLU A 106 -1.15 12.17 -6.65
N LEU A 107 -1.61 12.68 -5.50
CA LEU A 107 -1.68 11.91 -4.25
C LEU A 107 -2.55 10.66 -4.43
N GLN A 108 -3.71 10.78 -5.06
CA GLN A 108 -4.59 9.64 -5.31
C GLN A 108 -3.91 8.58 -6.19
N LYS A 109 -3.17 9.01 -7.23
CA LYS A 109 -2.42 8.08 -8.10
C LYS A 109 -1.35 7.31 -7.32
N GLU A 110 -0.58 7.99 -6.46
CA GLU A 110 0.44 7.32 -5.63
C GLU A 110 -0.20 6.41 -4.56
N MET A 111 -1.35 6.77 -4.00
CA MET A 111 -2.10 5.90 -3.08
C MET A 111 -2.62 4.63 -3.78
N ASN A 112 -3.18 4.75 -4.99
CA ASN A 112 -3.60 3.58 -5.77
C ASN A 112 -2.41 2.66 -6.07
N LYS A 113 -1.26 3.23 -6.46
CA LYS A 113 -0.03 2.48 -6.70
C LYS A 113 0.49 1.77 -5.44
N LEU A 114 0.34 2.39 -4.27
CA LEU A 114 0.66 1.75 -2.99
C LEU A 114 -0.22 0.53 -2.74
N GLN A 115 -1.53 0.66 -3.00
CA GLN A 115 -2.48 -0.45 -2.88
C GLN A 115 -2.16 -1.59 -3.86
N GLU A 116 -1.87 -1.27 -5.13
CA GLU A 116 -1.48 -2.24 -6.15
C GLU A 116 -0.22 -3.02 -5.74
N LEU A 117 0.85 -2.31 -5.33
CA LEU A 117 2.09 -2.95 -4.88
C LEU A 117 1.89 -3.81 -3.62
N SER A 118 0.98 -3.41 -2.73
CA SER A 118 0.66 -4.18 -1.53
C SER A 118 -0.08 -5.47 -1.87
N GLN A 119 -1.01 -5.40 -2.83
CA GLN A 119 -1.69 -6.59 -3.36
C GLN A 119 -0.73 -7.50 -4.11
N GLU A 120 0.16 -6.96 -4.94
CA GLU A 120 1.19 -7.72 -5.65
C GLU A 120 2.10 -8.47 -4.68
N LYS A 121 2.49 -7.83 -3.56
CA LYS A 121 3.27 -8.47 -2.49
C LYS A 121 2.52 -9.66 -1.89
N LEU A 122 1.26 -9.47 -1.51
CA LEU A 122 0.44 -10.53 -0.92
C LEU A 122 0.26 -11.72 -1.88
N GLN A 123 -0.04 -11.44 -3.15
CA GLN A 123 -0.18 -12.48 -4.19
C GLN A 123 1.13 -13.22 -4.41
N THR A 124 2.26 -12.51 -4.42
CA THR A 124 3.60 -13.12 -4.54
C THR A 124 3.88 -14.05 -3.35
N GLU A 125 3.61 -13.62 -2.12
CA GLU A 125 3.78 -14.45 -0.93
C GLU A 125 2.93 -15.72 -0.99
N GLN A 126 1.67 -15.59 -1.41
CA GLN A 126 0.76 -16.72 -1.55
C GLN A 126 1.24 -17.71 -2.63
N GLN A 127 1.66 -17.21 -3.79
CA GLN A 127 2.16 -18.06 -4.88
C GLN A 127 3.39 -18.88 -4.44
N TYR A 128 4.34 -18.26 -3.74
CA TYR A 128 5.51 -18.98 -3.24
C TYR A 128 5.16 -19.96 -2.11
N ARG A 129 4.17 -19.65 -1.28
CA ARG A 129 3.66 -20.58 -0.25
C ARG A 129 3.06 -21.83 -0.88
N GLU A 130 2.19 -21.67 -1.87
CA GLU A 130 1.56 -22.79 -2.59
C GLU A 130 2.62 -23.68 -3.28
N GLN A 131 3.65 -23.07 -3.90
CA GLN A 131 4.76 -23.82 -4.50
C GLN A 131 5.58 -24.59 -3.45
N ALA A 132 5.87 -23.97 -2.30
CA ALA A 132 6.57 -24.63 -1.20
C ALA A 132 5.76 -25.82 -0.65
N ASP A 133 4.44 -25.66 -0.51
CA ASP A 133 3.54 -26.72 -0.05
C ASP A 133 3.50 -27.90 -1.02
N GLN A 134 3.49 -27.64 -2.34
CA GLN A 134 3.58 -28.68 -3.37
C GLN A 134 4.90 -29.47 -3.29
N LEU A 135 6.03 -28.77 -3.14
CA LEU A 135 7.35 -29.40 -3.02
C LEU A 135 7.49 -30.19 -1.71
N ASN A 136 6.96 -29.67 -0.61
CA ASN A 136 6.90 -30.38 0.67
C ASN A 136 6.03 -31.63 0.61
N HIS A 137 4.90 -31.57 -0.10
CA HIS A 137 4.06 -32.74 -0.32
C HIS A 137 4.82 -33.82 -1.10
N LEU A 138 5.55 -33.44 -2.16
CA LEU A 138 6.40 -34.35 -2.91
C LEU A 138 7.52 -34.95 -2.05
N LEU A 139 8.14 -34.17 -1.16
CA LEU A 139 9.12 -34.69 -0.19
C LEU A 139 8.52 -35.76 0.72
N ILE A 140 7.31 -35.53 1.23
CA ILE A 140 6.60 -36.50 2.08
C ILE A 140 6.38 -37.78 1.28
N GLN A 141 5.85 -37.70 0.06
CA GLN A 141 5.65 -38.87 -0.81
C GLN A 141 6.95 -39.64 -1.06
N LEU A 142 8.04 -38.95 -1.41
CA LEU A 142 9.34 -39.59 -1.66
C LEU A 142 9.94 -40.21 -0.39
N SER A 143 9.72 -39.60 0.77
CA SER A 143 10.23 -40.09 2.06
C SER A 143 9.56 -41.39 2.53
N GLN A 144 8.32 -41.66 2.10
CA GLN A 144 7.59 -42.90 2.41
C GLN A 144 8.25 -44.14 1.78
N PHE A 145 9.12 -43.95 0.77
CA PHE A 145 9.86 -45.03 0.13
C PHE A 145 11.27 -45.24 0.72
N GLN A 146 11.58 -44.62 1.86
CA GLN A 146 12.84 -44.86 2.55
C GLN A 146 12.87 -46.27 3.14
N ASN A 147 13.93 -47.04 2.78
CA ASN A 147 14.25 -48.36 3.31
C ASN A 147 13.02 -49.29 3.43
N GLN A 148 12.35 -49.60 2.31
CA GLN A 148 11.44 -50.74 2.33
C GLN A 148 12.26 -52.00 2.68
N PRO A 149 12.05 -52.62 3.85
CA PRO A 149 12.81 -53.79 4.23
C PRO A 149 12.50 -54.91 3.23
N LEU A 150 13.54 -55.57 2.75
CA LEU A 150 13.35 -56.78 1.97
C LEU A 150 12.66 -57.83 2.84
N ALA A 151 11.61 -58.48 2.31
CA ALA A 151 10.91 -59.56 3.01
C ALA A 151 11.91 -60.61 3.49
N GLU A 152 11.87 -61.04 4.75
CA GLU A 152 12.88 -61.95 5.33
C GLU A 152 13.23 -63.12 4.41
N PHE A 153 14.53 -63.41 4.22
CA PHE A 153 14.98 -64.52 3.36
C PHE A 153 14.31 -65.83 3.76
N LYS A 154 14.16 -66.06 5.07
CA LYS A 154 13.46 -67.21 5.63
C LYS A 154 12.04 -67.33 5.07
N LYS A 155 11.28 -66.23 5.01
CA LYS A 155 9.92 -66.22 4.46
C LYS A 155 9.92 -66.54 2.97
N VAL A 156 10.77 -65.90 2.19
CA VAL A 156 10.90 -66.15 0.74
C VAL A 156 11.33 -67.59 0.44
N PHE A 157 12.16 -68.16 1.31
CA PHE A 157 12.61 -69.54 1.23
C PHE A 157 11.50 -70.54 1.57
N TYR A 158 10.68 -70.28 2.59
CA TYR A 158 9.50 -71.11 2.89
C TYR A 158 8.37 -70.97 1.86
N ASP A 159 8.20 -69.77 1.31
CA ASP A 159 7.25 -69.51 0.21
C ASP A 159 7.74 -70.11 -1.13
N SER A 160 8.96 -70.66 -1.16
CA SER A 160 9.45 -71.41 -2.31
C SER A 160 9.17 -72.89 -2.12
N ASP A 161 8.63 -73.55 -3.14
CA ASP A 161 8.34 -75.00 -3.17
C ASP A 161 9.60 -75.89 -3.06
N ILE A 162 10.76 -75.33 -2.69
CA ILE A 162 12.04 -76.04 -2.53
C ILE A 162 11.90 -77.21 -1.55
N PHE A 163 11.23 -77.02 -0.42
CA PHE A 163 11.06 -78.09 0.56
C PHE A 163 10.15 -79.21 0.05
N ASP A 164 9.08 -78.87 -0.67
CA ASP A 164 8.19 -79.87 -1.26
C ASP A 164 8.90 -80.66 -2.37
N GLN A 165 9.71 -79.98 -3.19
CA GLN A 165 10.57 -80.62 -4.20
C GLN A 165 11.60 -81.55 -3.56
N ILE A 166 12.27 -81.14 -2.47
CA ILE A 166 13.23 -82.00 -1.74
C ILE A 166 12.51 -83.25 -1.21
N ARG A 167 11.31 -83.07 -0.64
CA ARG A 167 10.54 -84.16 -0.03
C ARG A 167 10.04 -85.18 -1.05
N GLU A 168 9.59 -84.72 -2.22
CA GLU A 168 9.21 -85.57 -3.35
C GLU A 168 10.42 -86.40 -3.83
N LYS A 169 11.59 -85.77 -3.94
CA LYS A 169 12.83 -86.43 -4.34
C LYS A 169 13.39 -87.41 -3.31
N GLU A 170 13.26 -87.12 -2.01
CA GLU A 170 13.57 -88.08 -0.94
C GLU A 170 12.71 -89.34 -1.02
N GLN A 171 11.41 -89.19 -1.29
CA GLN A 171 10.51 -90.33 -1.45
C GLN A 171 10.90 -91.21 -2.65
N GLU A 172 11.33 -90.61 -3.76
CA GLU A 172 11.84 -91.33 -4.94
C GLU A 172 13.13 -92.13 -4.65
N LEU A 173 13.94 -91.72 -3.65
CA LEU A 173 15.16 -92.42 -3.23
C LEU A 173 14.86 -93.61 -2.32
N LEU A 174 13.88 -93.49 -1.42
CA LEU A 174 13.54 -94.50 -0.41
C LEU A 174 13.04 -95.83 -1.01
N VAL A 175 12.54 -95.80 -2.25
CA VAL A 175 11.99 -96.98 -2.95
C VAL A 175 13.00 -97.67 -3.87
N LEU A 176 14.28 -97.29 -3.85
CA LEU A 176 15.33 -97.91 -4.67
C LEU A 176 16.05 -99.02 -3.93
N GLU A 177 15.98 -100.23 -4.48
CA GLU A 177 16.68 -101.41 -3.95
C GLU A 177 18.12 -101.58 -4.52
N ASP A 178 18.41 -100.98 -5.69
CA ASP A 178 19.76 -101.00 -6.30
C ASP A 178 20.65 -99.87 -5.75
N LYS A 179 21.78 -100.25 -5.15
CA LYS A 179 22.82 -99.31 -4.67
C LYS A 179 23.37 -98.38 -5.76
N LYS A 180 23.60 -98.87 -6.99
CA LYS A 180 24.15 -98.02 -8.07
C LYS A 180 23.12 -97.02 -8.60
N GLY A 181 21.88 -97.46 -8.77
CA GLY A 181 20.73 -96.61 -9.09
C GLY A 181 20.47 -95.56 -8.01
N PHE A 182 20.61 -95.93 -6.73
CA PHE A 182 20.50 -95.03 -5.59
C PHE A 182 21.55 -93.90 -5.62
N ASP A 183 22.84 -94.23 -5.73
CA ASP A 183 23.92 -93.22 -5.76
C ASP A 183 23.79 -92.24 -6.94
N THR A 184 23.33 -92.74 -8.09
CA THR A 184 23.14 -91.92 -9.28
C THR A 184 21.96 -90.95 -9.10
N LYS A 185 20.83 -91.42 -8.56
CA LYS A 185 19.68 -90.56 -8.25
C LYS A 185 19.98 -89.58 -7.13
N LEU A 186 20.73 -89.98 -6.11
CA LEU A 186 21.13 -89.10 -5.02
C LEU A 186 21.94 -87.92 -5.54
N LYS A 187 22.91 -88.18 -6.45
CA LYS A 187 23.68 -87.11 -7.12
C LYS A 187 22.81 -86.21 -8.00
N ALA A 188 21.84 -86.79 -8.71
CA ALA A 188 20.90 -86.00 -9.52
C ALA A 188 20.05 -85.06 -8.64
N ILE A 189 19.53 -85.57 -7.53
CA ILE A 189 18.73 -84.80 -6.57
C ILE A 189 19.57 -83.70 -5.91
N GLN A 190 20.80 -84.01 -5.49
CA GLN A 190 21.73 -83.00 -4.96
C GLN A 190 21.97 -81.87 -5.97
N LYS A 191 22.14 -82.21 -7.25
CA LYS A 191 22.29 -81.23 -8.32
C LYS A 191 21.03 -80.38 -8.51
N ASP A 192 19.85 -81.01 -8.57
CA ASP A 192 18.58 -80.30 -8.75
C ASP A 192 18.30 -79.32 -7.60
N VAL A 193 18.53 -79.75 -6.36
CA VAL A 193 18.39 -78.90 -5.16
C VAL A 193 19.35 -77.72 -5.23
N GLN A 194 20.60 -77.96 -5.62
CA GLN A 194 21.59 -76.89 -5.77
C GLN A 194 21.21 -75.90 -6.87
N GLU A 195 20.76 -76.36 -8.04
CA GLU A 195 20.29 -75.50 -9.13
C GLU A 195 19.08 -74.65 -8.71
N THR A 196 18.14 -75.21 -7.95
CA THR A 196 16.98 -74.45 -7.45
C THR A 196 17.39 -73.41 -6.41
N PHE A 197 18.32 -73.74 -5.51
CA PHE A 197 18.87 -72.77 -4.55
C PHE A 197 19.60 -71.63 -5.27
N GLU A 198 20.43 -71.94 -6.26
CA GLU A 198 21.15 -70.95 -7.07
C GLU A 198 20.19 -70.01 -7.82
N LYS A 199 19.09 -70.54 -8.37
CA LYS A 199 18.03 -69.74 -9.00
C LYS A 199 17.36 -68.80 -8.00
N LEU A 200 17.00 -69.31 -6.81
CA LEU A 200 16.35 -68.51 -5.76
C LEU A 200 17.28 -67.40 -5.23
N PHE A 201 18.55 -67.75 -4.99
CA PHE A 201 19.59 -66.81 -4.58
C PHE A 201 19.84 -65.72 -5.63
N SER A 202 19.90 -66.10 -6.91
CA SER A 202 20.09 -65.16 -8.01
C SER A 202 18.90 -64.20 -8.12
N LYS A 203 17.66 -64.71 -8.09
CA LYS A 203 16.44 -63.89 -8.09
C LYS A 203 16.44 -62.89 -6.93
N ARG A 204 16.88 -63.33 -5.76
CA ARG A 204 16.94 -62.49 -4.56
C ARG A 204 17.99 -61.40 -4.65
N THR A 205 19.16 -61.72 -5.21
CA THR A 205 20.24 -60.76 -5.47
C THR A 205 19.76 -59.66 -6.41
N VAL A 206 19.07 -60.03 -7.50
CA VAL A 206 18.49 -59.06 -8.45
C VAL A 206 17.45 -58.17 -7.76
N GLN A 207 16.52 -58.73 -6.98
CA GLN A 207 15.51 -57.95 -6.26
C GLN A 207 16.13 -56.97 -5.25
N HIS A 208 17.17 -57.40 -4.52
CA HIS A 208 17.91 -56.52 -3.61
C HIS A 208 18.56 -55.38 -4.39
N GLN A 209 19.19 -55.68 -5.52
CA GLN A 209 19.84 -54.68 -6.35
C GLN A 209 18.83 -53.68 -6.93
N GLU A 210 17.68 -54.13 -7.42
CA GLU A 210 16.60 -53.26 -7.90
C GLU A 210 16.06 -52.33 -6.80
N ASN A 211 15.81 -52.86 -5.61
CA ASN A 211 15.34 -52.06 -4.47
C ASN A 211 16.37 -51.03 -4.03
N TYR A 212 17.65 -51.43 -4.00
CA TYR A 212 18.75 -50.52 -3.69
C TYR A 212 18.89 -49.40 -4.72
N GLN A 213 18.78 -49.71 -6.02
CA GLN A 213 18.79 -48.69 -7.08
C GLN A 213 17.60 -47.72 -6.96
N LYS A 214 16.38 -48.23 -6.76
CA LYS A 214 15.19 -47.38 -6.52
C LYS A 214 15.37 -46.48 -5.29
N TRP A 215 15.98 -46.98 -4.23
CA TRP A 215 16.29 -46.18 -3.05
C TRP A 215 17.30 -45.07 -3.36
N LEU A 216 18.37 -45.36 -4.10
CA LEU A 216 19.34 -44.36 -4.54
C LEU A 216 18.70 -43.28 -5.41
N GLU A 217 17.85 -43.67 -6.37
CA GLU A 217 17.09 -42.74 -7.20
C GLU A 217 16.19 -41.83 -6.36
N ASN A 218 15.44 -42.38 -5.41
CA ASN A 218 14.58 -41.59 -4.53
C ASN A 218 15.37 -40.67 -3.61
N LYS A 219 16.51 -41.13 -3.09
CA LYS A 219 17.44 -40.29 -2.31
C LYS A 219 17.93 -39.10 -3.14
N HIS A 220 18.28 -39.32 -4.40
CA HIS A 220 18.70 -38.25 -5.30
C HIS A 220 17.54 -37.29 -5.62
N LYS A 221 16.33 -37.80 -5.89
CA LYS A 221 15.13 -36.97 -6.09
C LYS A 221 14.83 -36.10 -4.88
N ILE A 222 14.92 -36.64 -3.66
CA ILE A 222 14.75 -35.88 -2.42
C ILE A 222 15.77 -34.73 -2.33
N GLN A 223 17.04 -34.97 -2.68
CA GLN A 223 18.07 -33.93 -2.71
C GLN A 223 17.73 -32.82 -3.70
N ILE A 224 17.28 -33.17 -4.91
CA ILE A 224 16.86 -32.20 -5.93
C ILE A 224 15.68 -31.36 -5.42
N VAL A 225 14.66 -31.99 -4.84
CA VAL A 225 13.48 -31.26 -4.32
C VAL A 225 13.89 -30.32 -3.18
N ASN A 226 14.76 -30.75 -2.25
CA ASN A 226 15.28 -29.88 -1.21
C ASN A 226 16.04 -28.66 -1.77
N GLN A 227 16.84 -28.87 -2.83
CA GLN A 227 17.51 -27.76 -3.53
C GLN A 227 16.51 -26.80 -4.18
N GLN A 228 15.45 -27.33 -4.81
CA GLN A 228 14.39 -26.51 -5.40
C GLN A 228 13.66 -25.67 -4.35
N ILE A 229 13.37 -26.22 -3.18
CA ILE A 229 12.77 -25.48 -2.05
C ILE A 229 13.70 -24.33 -1.63
N ALA A 230 14.99 -24.61 -1.43
CA ALA A 230 15.96 -23.58 -1.04
C ALA A 230 16.09 -22.47 -2.10
N GLN A 231 16.12 -22.83 -3.38
CA GLN A 231 16.14 -21.85 -4.48
C GLN A 231 14.87 -21.00 -4.49
N LYS A 232 13.70 -21.60 -4.30
CA LYS A 232 12.42 -20.87 -4.26
C LYS A 232 12.34 -19.89 -3.10
N GLU A 233 12.88 -20.25 -1.94
CA GLU A 233 12.94 -19.33 -0.80
C GLU A 233 13.85 -18.13 -1.10
N ILE A 234 15.00 -18.34 -1.75
CA ILE A 234 15.89 -17.23 -2.19
C ILE A 234 15.19 -16.34 -3.23
N GLU A 235 14.52 -16.93 -4.23
CA GLU A 235 13.76 -16.17 -5.23
C GLU A 235 12.64 -15.33 -4.59
N LYS A 236 11.90 -15.93 -3.65
CA LYS A 236 10.85 -15.27 -2.87
C LYS A 236 11.41 -14.08 -2.13
N GLN A 237 12.46 -14.27 -1.33
CA GLN A 237 13.10 -13.19 -0.57
C GLN A 237 13.56 -12.05 -1.49
N GLY A 238 14.21 -12.36 -2.61
CA GLY A 238 14.66 -11.37 -3.58
C GLY A 238 13.53 -10.58 -4.24
N LYS A 239 12.38 -11.21 -4.53
CA LYS A 239 11.20 -10.51 -5.08
C LYS A 239 10.49 -9.66 -4.03
N LEU A 240 10.27 -10.19 -2.83
CA LEU A 240 9.62 -9.47 -1.74
C LEU A 240 10.44 -8.25 -1.33
N GLN A 241 11.77 -8.38 -1.26
CA GLN A 241 12.65 -7.24 -0.96
C GLN A 241 12.52 -6.12 -2.00
N LYS A 242 12.47 -6.45 -3.29
CA LYS A 242 12.25 -5.45 -4.35
C LYS A 242 10.88 -4.77 -4.25
N LEU A 243 9.84 -5.50 -3.85
CA LEU A 243 8.51 -4.94 -3.62
C LEU A 243 8.50 -4.04 -2.39
N ASP A 244 9.17 -4.44 -1.31
CA ASP A 244 9.32 -3.62 -0.10
C ASP A 244 10.07 -2.32 -0.37
N ASP A 245 11.16 -2.36 -1.15
CA ASP A 245 11.88 -1.16 -1.57
C ASP A 245 11.01 -0.21 -2.40
N LYS A 246 10.16 -0.75 -3.28
CA LYS A 246 9.20 0.06 -4.06
C LYS A 246 8.11 0.65 -3.16
N LEU A 247 7.54 -0.15 -2.26
CA LEU A 247 6.51 0.27 -1.31
C LEU A 247 7.03 1.41 -0.43
N LYS A 248 8.25 1.27 0.10
CA LYS A 248 8.87 2.32 0.93
C LYS A 248 9.01 3.63 0.17
N LYS A 249 9.47 3.61 -1.09
CA LYS A 249 9.58 4.83 -1.92
C LYS A 249 8.23 5.49 -2.18
N VAL A 250 7.19 4.71 -2.46
CA VAL A 250 5.83 5.24 -2.67
C VAL A 250 5.25 5.77 -1.35
N GLN A 251 5.46 5.09 -0.22
CA GLN A 251 5.06 5.57 1.10
C GLN A 251 5.72 6.91 1.45
N GLU A 252 7.02 7.06 1.21
CA GLU A 252 7.75 8.32 1.41
C GLU A 252 7.19 9.44 0.50
N SER A 253 6.88 9.12 -0.76
CA SER A 253 6.24 10.05 -1.71
C SER A 253 4.87 10.52 -1.23
N VAL A 254 4.00 9.58 -0.83
CA VAL A 254 2.67 9.86 -0.28
C VAL A 254 2.77 10.72 0.98
N ALA A 255 3.67 10.38 1.91
CA ALA A 255 3.87 11.14 3.14
C ALA A 255 4.29 12.59 2.85
N LYS A 256 5.20 12.79 1.88
CA LYS A 256 5.63 14.13 1.44
C LYS A 256 4.47 14.91 0.82
N MET A 257 3.69 14.30 -0.07
CA MET A 257 2.52 14.95 -0.69
C MET A 257 1.44 15.31 0.35
N LYS A 258 1.16 14.43 1.32
CA LYS A 258 0.24 14.70 2.44
C LYS A 258 0.70 15.91 3.26
N ALA A 259 1.99 15.99 3.59
CA ALA A 259 2.57 17.11 4.34
C ALA A 259 2.48 18.43 3.55
N GLU A 260 2.78 18.43 2.25
CA GLU A 260 2.69 19.63 1.40
C GLU A 260 1.26 20.14 1.21
N LEU A 261 0.26 19.27 1.33
CA LEU A 261 -1.15 19.64 1.19
C LEU A 261 -1.76 20.18 2.49
N ASN A 262 -1.03 20.21 3.61
CA ASN A 262 -1.56 20.55 4.94
C ASN A 262 -2.87 19.81 5.24
N VAL A 263 -3.01 18.57 4.73
CA VAL A 263 -4.18 17.75 5.03
C VAL A 263 -4.08 17.41 6.51
N PRO A 264 -5.05 17.82 7.36
CA PRO A 264 -5.07 17.39 8.74
C PRO A 264 -5.03 15.86 8.77
N GLN A 265 -4.39 15.28 9.78
CA GLN A 265 -4.26 13.83 10.02
C GLN A 265 -5.62 13.07 10.15
N GLN A 266 -6.75 13.68 9.79
CA GLN A 266 -8.10 13.12 9.90
C GLN A 266 -8.60 12.36 8.65
N ILE A 267 -7.76 12.14 7.64
CA ILE A 267 -8.10 11.22 6.52
C ILE A 267 -7.31 9.90 6.67
N ASP A 268 -7.36 9.32 7.87
CA ASP A 268 -7.05 7.90 8.05
C ASP A 268 -8.34 7.08 8.26
N ASP A 269 -9.52 7.72 8.43
CA ASP A 269 -10.81 7.03 8.69
C ASP A 269 -11.80 7.02 7.50
N LEU A 270 -11.39 7.47 6.31
CA LEU A 270 -12.30 7.52 5.13
C LEU A 270 -11.98 6.51 4.03
N PHE A 271 -10.94 5.68 4.16
CA PHE A 271 -10.55 4.70 3.14
C PHE A 271 -9.94 3.43 3.73
#